data_AF-V7AYA5-F1
#
_entry.id   AF-V7AYA5-F1
#
_cell.length_a   1.000
_cell.length_b   1.000
_cell.length_c   1.000
_cell.angle_alpha   90.00
_cell.angle_beta   90.00
_cell.angle_gamma   90.00
#
_symmetry.space_group_name_H-M   'P 1'
#
loop_
_entity.id
_entity.type
_entity.pdbx_description
1 polymer ?
#
loop_
_entity_poly.entity_id
_entity_poly.type
_entity_poly.pdbx_seq_one_letter_code
_entity_poly.pdbx_strand_id
1 'polypeptide(L)'
;MESKFWEPLLFSPTLPLLPCVPLPSLKLRFPSTTPTTRLLAHSSLSDSVPVQNTPQTPPSVKVQPTYSPTPPNRDLRTPHSGYHFDGTARKFFEGWYFKVSIPERRQSFCFMYSVESPSFRKPLSPLEQVQYGPRFTGVGAQILGADDKYICQYSPESQFFWGSRHELTLGNTFVPNQNSKPPNKELPPQEFNDRVLEGFQVTPLWNQGFIQDDGRSNYVETVKTARWEYSTLPVYGWGDVGSTQKSTAGWLAAFPVFEPHWQICMAAGLSTGWIEWDGERIEFENAPSYSEKNWGGGFPRKWFWVQCNVFEGGSGEIALTAAGGLRQIPGITETFENAALIGIHCDGKFYEFVPWNGIVNWEVTTWGYWFMTADNGKYVKQQQMIQVLHCVLQQQKLALPLLVKIHVLEV
;
A
#
# COMPACT_ATOMS: atom_id res chain seq x y z
N MET A 1 -15.80 -27.00 41.08
CA MET A 1 -16.66 -28.14 40.70
C MET A 1 -17.45 -27.68 39.47
N GLU A 2 -16.75 -27.58 38.35
CA GLU A 2 -16.88 -28.47 37.18
C GLU A 2 -18.23 -28.37 36.44
N SER A 3 -18.20 -27.77 35.24
CA SER A 3 -19.09 -28.08 34.12
C SER A 3 -18.34 -27.75 32.82
N LYS A 4 -17.54 -28.70 32.30
CA LYS A 4 -17.85 -29.60 31.16
C LYS A 4 -18.29 -28.90 29.87
N PHE A 5 -17.28 -28.67 29.03
CA PHE A 5 -17.17 -29.00 27.60
C PHE A 5 -18.45 -29.22 26.78
N TRP A 6 -18.56 -28.44 25.69
CA TRP A 6 -19.20 -28.85 24.44
C TRP A 6 -18.28 -28.47 23.27
N GLU A 7 -17.64 -29.47 22.68
CA GLU A 7 -17.01 -29.41 21.36
C GLU A 7 -18.08 -29.60 20.27
N PRO A 8 -17.98 -28.91 19.11
CA PRO A 8 -18.76 -29.26 17.94
C PRO A 8 -18.06 -30.35 17.12
N LEU A 9 -18.87 -31.36 16.78
CA LEU A 9 -18.59 -32.58 16.03
C LEU A 9 -17.85 -32.35 14.70
N LEU A 10 -16.70 -33.02 14.55
CA LEU A 10 -16.02 -33.25 13.29
C LEU A 10 -16.80 -34.29 12.46
N PHE A 11 -17.38 -33.86 11.34
CA PHE A 11 -17.77 -34.78 10.26
C PHE A 11 -16.64 -34.84 9.23
N SER A 12 -15.90 -35.94 9.26
CA SER A 12 -15.06 -36.40 8.14
C SER A 12 -15.92 -37.11 7.10
N PRO A 13 -15.68 -36.87 5.80
CA PRO A 13 -15.83 -37.90 4.79
C PRO A 13 -14.44 -38.27 4.25
N THR A 14 -13.98 -39.45 4.66
CA THR A 14 -12.89 -40.17 3.98
C THR A 14 -13.37 -40.64 2.61
N LEU A 15 -12.76 -40.13 1.54
CA LEU A 15 -12.79 -40.72 0.20
C LEU A 15 -11.36 -41.10 -0.21
N PRO A 16 -11.14 -42.24 -0.88
CA PRO A 16 -9.82 -42.81 -1.08
C PRO A 16 -9.01 -42.03 -2.12
N LEU A 17 -7.74 -41.80 -1.79
CA LEU A 17 -6.72 -41.26 -2.69
C LEU A 17 -6.43 -42.26 -3.82
N LEU A 18 -6.74 -41.88 -5.06
CA LEU A 18 -6.22 -42.53 -6.27
C LEU A 18 -4.88 -41.87 -6.64
N PRO A 19 -3.84 -42.65 -7.02
CA PRO A 19 -2.54 -42.08 -7.39
C PRO A 19 -2.64 -41.38 -8.74
N CYS A 20 -2.28 -40.09 -8.78
CA CYS A 20 -2.15 -39.32 -10.00
C CYS A 20 -0.88 -39.77 -10.75
N VAL A 21 -1.06 -40.34 -11.94
CA VAL A 21 0.02 -40.69 -12.88
C VAL A 21 0.46 -39.40 -13.60
N PRO A 22 1.77 -39.09 -13.72
CA PRO A 22 2.22 -37.92 -14.45
C PRO A 22 2.08 -38.15 -15.96
N LEU A 23 1.38 -37.23 -16.65
CA LEU A 23 1.37 -37.15 -18.12
C LEU A 23 2.70 -36.59 -18.64
N PRO A 24 3.22 -37.05 -19.79
CA PRO A 24 4.55 -36.70 -20.27
C PRO A 24 4.60 -35.28 -20.82
N SER A 25 5.71 -34.58 -20.55
CA SER A 25 6.05 -33.28 -21.10
C SER A 25 6.37 -33.40 -22.60
N LEU A 26 5.50 -32.84 -23.44
CA LEU A 26 5.77 -32.60 -24.86
C LEU A 26 6.79 -31.46 -24.99
N LYS A 27 8.07 -31.81 -25.22
CA LYS A 27 9.10 -30.84 -25.66
C LYS A 27 8.89 -30.53 -27.14
N LEU A 28 8.24 -29.41 -27.44
CA LEU A 28 8.25 -28.81 -28.78
C LEU A 28 9.54 -28.00 -28.96
N ARG A 29 10.48 -28.54 -29.74
CA ARG A 29 11.64 -27.82 -30.30
C ARG A 29 11.17 -27.08 -31.55
N PHE A 30 11.34 -25.76 -31.60
CA PHE A 30 11.28 -25.01 -32.84
C PHE A 30 12.71 -24.61 -33.27
N PRO A 31 13.10 -24.83 -34.54
CA PRO A 31 14.40 -24.40 -35.06
C PRO A 31 14.35 -22.92 -35.44
N SER A 32 15.21 -22.08 -34.85
CA SER A 32 15.48 -20.75 -35.41
C SER A 32 16.64 -20.84 -36.40
N THR A 33 16.39 -20.42 -37.63
CA THR A 33 17.42 -20.20 -38.65
C THR A 33 17.18 -18.83 -39.26
N THR A 34 18.11 -17.88 -39.04
CA THR A 34 18.55 -16.86 -40.01
C THR A 34 19.70 -16.03 -39.44
N PRO A 35 20.57 -15.45 -40.29
CA PRO A 35 21.99 -15.25 -39.98
C PRO A 35 22.32 -13.87 -39.41
N THR A 36 23.29 -13.85 -38.50
CA THR A 36 23.92 -12.62 -37.99
C THR A 36 25.04 -12.17 -38.94
N THR A 37 24.86 -11.02 -39.58
CA THR A 37 25.91 -10.33 -40.33
C THR A 37 26.92 -9.74 -39.34
N ARG A 38 28.13 -10.30 -39.29
CA ARG A 38 29.27 -9.75 -38.55
C ARG A 38 29.79 -8.49 -39.26
N LEU A 39 29.75 -7.35 -38.57
CA LEU A 39 30.55 -6.17 -38.93
C LEU A 39 31.85 -6.22 -38.11
N LEU A 40 32.95 -6.44 -38.82
CA LEU A 40 34.33 -6.36 -38.32
C LEU A 40 34.71 -4.88 -38.19
N ALA A 41 35.06 -4.45 -36.98
CA ALA A 41 35.73 -3.16 -36.77
C ALA A 41 37.23 -3.42 -36.51
N HIS A 42 38.05 -2.71 -37.29
CA HIS A 42 39.50 -2.83 -37.37
C HIS A 42 40.21 -2.50 -36.06
N SER A 43 41.21 -3.31 -35.73
CA SER A 43 42.22 -3.02 -34.71
C SER A 43 43.18 -1.93 -35.20
N SER A 44 43.37 -0.90 -34.39
CA SER A 44 44.55 -0.02 -34.47
C SER A 44 45.32 -0.14 -33.15
N LEU A 45 46.60 -0.50 -33.30
CA LEU A 45 47.59 -0.55 -32.22
C LEU A 45 48.20 0.84 -32.09
N SER A 46 48.22 1.38 -30.88
CA SER A 46 49.14 2.46 -30.52
C SER A 46 49.37 2.46 -29.01
N ASP A 47 50.58 2.03 -28.66
CA ASP A 47 51.46 2.37 -27.53
C ASP A 47 50.92 2.58 -26.11
N SER A 48 51.52 1.78 -25.23
CA SER A 48 51.35 1.71 -23.79
C SER A 48 52.04 2.86 -23.03
N VAL A 49 51.30 3.47 -22.10
CA VAL A 49 51.84 4.18 -20.92
C VAL A 49 51.12 3.64 -19.69
N PRO A 50 51.80 3.14 -18.65
CA PRO A 50 51.13 2.56 -17.49
C PRO A 50 50.65 3.67 -16.56
N VAL A 51 49.38 4.04 -16.65
CA VAL A 51 48.69 4.85 -15.63
C VAL A 51 48.10 3.88 -14.61
N GLN A 52 48.52 4.01 -13.34
CA GLN A 52 47.89 3.36 -12.21
C GLN A 52 46.44 3.84 -12.08
N ASN A 53 45.51 3.12 -12.69
CA ASN A 53 44.08 3.30 -12.48
C ASN A 53 43.68 2.57 -11.19
N THR A 54 43.83 3.24 -10.06
CA THR A 54 42.98 2.93 -8.90
C THR A 54 41.54 3.25 -9.33
N PRO A 55 40.58 2.31 -9.23
CA PRO A 55 39.17 2.65 -9.44
C PRO A 55 38.76 3.60 -8.32
N GLN A 56 38.86 4.90 -8.57
CA GLN A 56 38.18 5.89 -7.74
C GLN A 56 36.72 5.80 -8.13
N THR A 57 35.95 5.06 -7.32
CA THR A 57 34.49 5.15 -7.32
C THR A 57 34.15 6.64 -7.23
N PRO A 58 33.40 7.22 -8.18
CA PRO A 58 32.97 8.60 -8.04
C PRO A 58 32.24 8.75 -6.71
N PRO A 59 32.47 9.82 -5.95
CA PRO A 59 31.80 10.01 -4.66
C PRO A 59 30.29 9.91 -4.90
N SER A 60 29.64 8.95 -4.25
CA SER A 60 28.19 8.83 -4.30
C SER A 60 27.63 10.14 -3.75
N VAL A 61 27.08 10.99 -4.62
CA VAL A 61 26.34 12.16 -4.18
C VAL A 61 25.16 11.61 -3.40
N LYS A 62 25.21 11.70 -2.07
CA LYS A 62 24.09 11.31 -1.22
C LYS A 62 22.92 12.23 -1.54
N VAL A 63 21.96 11.73 -2.32
CA VAL A 63 20.74 12.48 -2.64
C VAL A 63 19.90 12.54 -1.37
N GLN A 64 19.80 13.73 -0.79
CA GLN A 64 19.00 13.98 0.40
C GLN A 64 17.54 14.20 0.01
N PRO A 65 16.57 13.77 0.84
CA PRO A 65 15.17 14.09 0.61
C PRO A 65 14.98 15.61 0.61
N THR A 66 14.27 16.14 -0.38
CA THR A 66 14.01 17.59 -0.46
C THR A 66 12.57 17.85 -0.07
N TYR A 67 12.37 18.62 1.01
CA TYR A 67 11.05 19.05 1.42
C TYR A 67 10.54 20.21 0.57
N SER A 68 9.30 20.08 0.13
CA SER A 68 8.52 21.17 -0.44
C SER A 68 7.09 21.10 0.08
N PRO A 69 6.48 22.23 0.50
CA PRO A 69 5.07 22.27 0.84
C PRO A 69 4.21 21.75 -0.31
N THR A 70 3.12 21.06 0.01
CA THR A 70 2.23 20.53 -1.01
C THR A 70 1.50 21.68 -1.72
N PRO A 71 1.63 21.83 -3.05
CA PRO A 71 0.90 22.86 -3.78
C PRO A 71 -0.60 22.53 -3.80
N PRO A 72 -1.48 23.53 -3.75
CA PRO A 72 -2.93 23.32 -3.65
C PRO A 72 -3.56 22.71 -4.92
N ASN A 73 -2.93 22.92 -6.07
CA ASN A 73 -3.34 22.37 -7.36
C ASN A 73 -2.22 21.48 -7.88
N ARG A 74 -2.48 20.18 -7.93
CA ARG A 74 -1.54 19.16 -8.40
C ARG A 74 -2.24 18.31 -9.45
N ASP A 75 -1.60 18.09 -10.59
CA ASP A 75 -2.20 17.39 -11.73
C ASP A 75 -2.66 15.98 -11.38
N LEU A 76 -1.92 15.30 -10.49
CA LEU A 76 -2.19 13.94 -10.03
C LEU A 76 -3.00 13.88 -8.73
N ARG A 77 -3.56 15.01 -8.26
CA ARG A 77 -4.39 15.02 -7.05
C ARG A 77 -5.69 14.27 -7.30
N THR A 78 -5.93 13.22 -6.54
CA THR A 78 -7.17 12.44 -6.65
C THR A 78 -8.30 13.11 -5.86
N PRO A 79 -9.57 12.84 -6.22
CA PRO A 79 -10.70 13.08 -5.34
C PRO A 79 -10.48 12.44 -3.96
N HIS A 80 -11.24 12.87 -2.96
CA HIS A 80 -11.21 12.29 -1.60
C HIS A 80 -9.84 12.33 -0.88
N SER A 81 -8.90 13.18 -1.32
CA SER A 81 -7.58 13.28 -0.68
C SER A 81 -7.67 13.80 0.77
N GLY A 82 -8.60 14.73 1.06
CA GLY A 82 -8.79 15.33 2.37
C GLY A 82 -9.40 14.41 3.44
N TYR A 83 -9.22 14.76 4.71
CA TYR A 83 -9.79 14.11 5.89
C TYR A 83 -11.33 14.21 5.93
N HIS A 84 -12.01 13.08 6.16
CA HIS A 84 -13.45 12.92 5.93
C HIS A 84 -14.33 12.99 7.17
N PHE A 85 -13.74 13.16 8.36
CA PHE A 85 -14.56 13.23 9.57
C PHE A 85 -15.58 14.38 9.52
N ASP A 86 -16.85 14.03 9.64
CA ASP A 86 -17.99 14.94 9.50
C ASP A 86 -18.37 15.68 10.79
N GLY A 87 -17.69 15.39 11.91
CA GLY A 87 -17.97 16.02 13.20
C GLY A 87 -19.05 15.30 14.02
N THR A 88 -19.68 14.26 13.48
CA THR A 88 -20.76 13.54 14.18
C THR A 88 -20.23 12.47 15.12
N ALA A 89 -21.08 12.02 16.04
CA ALA A 89 -20.77 10.91 16.95
C ALA A 89 -21.09 9.53 16.35
N ARG A 90 -21.20 9.40 15.02
CA ARG A 90 -21.37 8.07 14.39
C ARG A 90 -20.08 7.26 14.52
N LYS A 91 -20.16 5.94 14.41
CA LYS A 91 -18.96 5.11 14.28
C LYS A 91 -18.20 5.56 13.04
N PHE A 92 -16.92 5.84 13.21
CA PHE A 92 -16.07 6.37 12.16
C PHE A 92 -14.62 5.95 12.42
N PHE A 93 -13.96 5.53 11.36
CA PHE A 93 -12.51 5.44 11.28
C PHE A 93 -12.06 6.09 9.98
N GLU A 94 -10.82 6.55 9.96
CA GLU A 94 -10.10 6.83 8.73
C GLU A 94 -8.68 6.28 8.85
N GLY A 95 -8.26 5.54 7.83
CA GLY A 95 -6.97 4.91 7.75
C GLY A 95 -6.24 5.31 6.47
N TRP A 96 -4.93 5.48 6.56
CA TRP A 96 -4.05 5.81 5.45
C TRP A 96 -2.95 4.78 5.35
N TYR A 97 -2.63 4.39 4.12
CA TYR A 97 -1.58 3.42 3.83
C TYR A 97 -0.60 4.05 2.83
N PHE A 98 0.68 3.96 3.14
CA PHE A 98 1.78 4.37 2.27
C PHE A 98 2.76 3.22 2.14
N LYS A 99 3.31 3.01 0.95
CA LYS A 99 4.32 1.99 0.71
C LYS A 99 5.53 2.59 0.03
N VAL A 100 6.72 2.17 0.45
CA VAL A 100 7.98 2.33 -0.28
C VAL A 100 8.57 0.95 -0.49
N SER A 101 8.84 0.59 -1.74
CA SER A 101 9.51 -0.66 -2.11
C SER A 101 10.96 -0.35 -2.48
N ILE A 102 11.90 -1.12 -1.94
CA ILE A 102 13.35 -0.97 -2.15
C ILE A 102 13.84 -2.21 -2.91
N PRO A 103 13.79 -2.22 -4.26
CA PRO A 103 14.03 -3.41 -5.06
C PRO A 103 15.41 -4.03 -4.84
N GLU A 104 16.44 -3.19 -4.64
CA GLU A 104 17.83 -3.61 -4.43
C GLU A 104 17.98 -4.46 -3.17
N ARG A 105 17.11 -4.23 -2.18
CA ARG A 105 17.05 -5.00 -0.94
C ARG A 105 15.99 -6.09 -0.96
N ARG A 106 15.10 -6.10 -1.96
CA ARG A 106 13.90 -6.95 -2.03
C ARG A 106 13.00 -6.80 -0.79
N GLN A 107 12.94 -5.59 -0.23
CA GLN A 107 12.16 -5.27 0.95
C GLN A 107 11.15 -4.16 0.63
N SER A 108 10.08 -4.07 1.42
CA SER A 108 9.14 -2.96 1.36
C SER A 108 8.79 -2.49 2.76
N PHE A 109 8.46 -1.21 2.87
CA PHE A 109 7.99 -0.57 4.09
C PHE A 109 6.59 -0.06 3.87
N CYS A 110 5.66 -0.55 4.66
CA CYS A 110 4.26 -0.17 4.69
C CYS A 110 4.03 0.69 5.93
N PHE A 111 3.64 1.95 5.76
CA PHE A 111 3.26 2.87 6.83
C PHE A 111 1.74 2.95 6.87
N MET A 112 1.16 2.68 8.04
CA MET A 112 -0.28 2.72 8.25
C MET A 112 -0.60 3.69 9.39
N TYR A 113 -1.40 4.70 9.09
CA TYR A 113 -1.90 5.65 10.07
C TYR A 113 -3.40 5.46 10.22
N SER A 114 -3.93 5.64 11.43
CA SER A 114 -5.37 5.56 11.65
C SER A 114 -5.84 6.56 12.70
N VAL A 115 -7.09 7.00 12.56
CA VAL A 115 -7.85 7.70 13.59
C VAL A 115 -9.20 7.03 13.76
N GLU A 116 -9.57 6.79 15.01
CA GLU A 116 -10.78 6.07 15.41
C GLU A 116 -11.68 6.97 16.26
N SER A 117 -12.96 7.04 15.91
CA SER A 117 -14.01 7.81 16.60
C SER A 117 -13.56 9.20 17.11
N PRO A 118 -13.07 10.10 16.23
CA PRO A 118 -12.47 11.39 16.60
C PRO A 118 -13.44 12.38 17.28
N SER A 119 -14.75 12.10 17.29
CA SER A 119 -15.72 12.82 18.13
C SER A 119 -15.42 12.67 19.62
N PHE A 120 -14.76 11.58 20.02
CA PHE A 120 -14.33 11.30 21.39
C PHE A 120 -12.82 11.40 21.45
N ARG A 121 -12.32 12.51 22.03
CA ARG A 121 -10.87 12.76 22.13
C ARG A 121 -10.15 11.87 23.13
N LYS A 122 -10.91 11.15 23.97
CA LYS A 122 -10.47 10.26 25.04
C LYS A 122 -11.36 9.01 25.02
N PRO A 123 -10.95 7.91 25.69
CA PRO A 123 -11.83 6.76 25.92
C PRO A 123 -13.20 7.17 26.44
N LEU A 124 -14.25 6.54 25.91
CA LEU A 124 -15.62 6.81 26.31
C LEU A 124 -15.81 6.55 27.81
N SER A 125 -16.40 7.51 28.51
CA SER A 125 -16.91 7.34 29.86
C SER A 125 -18.02 6.28 29.90
N PRO A 126 -18.35 5.70 31.08
CA PRO A 126 -19.45 4.74 31.19
C PRO A 126 -20.79 5.26 30.65
N LEU A 127 -21.09 6.55 30.86
CA LEU A 127 -22.31 7.19 30.35
C LEU A 127 -22.30 7.25 28.81
N GLU A 128 -21.18 7.64 28.21
CA GLU A 128 -21.03 7.68 26.76
C GLU A 128 -21.13 6.28 26.16
N GLN A 129 -20.57 5.26 26.81
CA GLN A 129 -20.71 3.87 26.34
C GLN A 129 -22.17 3.41 26.32
N VAL A 130 -22.99 3.82 27.29
CA VAL A 130 -24.44 3.53 27.30
C VAL A 130 -25.15 4.26 26.15
N GLN A 131 -24.83 5.53 25.92
CA GLN A 131 -25.49 6.34 24.90
C GLN A 131 -25.11 5.95 23.47
N TYR A 132 -23.84 5.59 23.27
CA TYR A 132 -23.22 5.49 21.95
C TYR A 132 -22.78 4.06 21.59
N GLY A 133 -22.82 3.14 22.55
CA GLY A 133 -22.29 1.80 22.43
C GLY A 133 -20.75 1.75 22.50
N PRO A 134 -20.17 0.54 22.52
CA PRO A 134 -18.72 0.36 22.58
C PRO A 134 -18.04 0.81 21.28
N ARG A 135 -16.91 1.52 21.42
CA ARG A 135 -16.12 2.10 20.33
C ARG A 135 -14.64 2.14 20.69
N PHE A 136 -13.80 1.98 19.68
CA PHE A 136 -12.40 2.33 19.78
C PHE A 136 -12.24 3.84 19.54
N THR A 137 -11.37 4.47 20.33
CA THR A 137 -10.98 5.87 20.20
C THR A 137 -9.49 5.95 20.14
N GLY A 138 -8.97 6.84 19.30
CA GLY A 138 -7.54 7.14 19.33
C GLY A 138 -6.91 7.24 17.97
N VAL A 139 -5.58 7.10 17.97
CA VAL A 139 -4.71 7.27 16.81
C VAL A 139 -3.66 6.19 16.82
N GLY A 140 -3.43 5.55 15.68
CA GLY A 140 -2.39 4.54 15.51
C GLY A 140 -1.37 4.97 14.44
N ALA A 141 -0.11 4.60 14.67
CA ALA A 141 0.92 4.56 13.64
C ALA A 141 1.56 3.18 13.68
N GLN A 142 1.57 2.51 12.53
CA GLN A 142 2.05 1.14 12.38
C GLN A 142 2.98 1.07 11.19
N ILE A 143 4.03 0.28 11.28
CA ILE A 143 4.92 0.00 10.15
C ILE A 143 5.13 -1.52 10.07
N LEU A 144 4.89 -2.07 8.88
CA LEU A 144 5.41 -3.38 8.52
C LEU A 144 6.59 -3.14 7.58
N GLY A 145 7.79 -3.54 8.01
CA GLY A 145 9.03 -3.18 7.36
C GLY A 145 9.80 -4.39 6.84
N ALA A 146 11.11 -4.19 6.72
CA ALA A 146 12.03 -5.23 6.29
C ALA A 146 11.99 -6.46 7.21
N ASP A 147 12.17 -7.63 6.60
CA ASP A 147 12.20 -8.95 7.24
C ASP A 147 10.90 -9.27 7.99
N ASP A 148 9.78 -8.75 7.49
CA ASP A 148 8.43 -8.96 8.02
C ASP A 148 8.25 -8.52 9.48
N LYS A 149 9.20 -7.73 9.99
CA LYS A 149 9.14 -7.15 11.33
C LYS A 149 8.12 -6.02 11.37
N TYR A 150 7.64 -5.77 12.57
CA TYR A 150 6.54 -4.85 12.81
C TYR A 150 6.86 -3.81 13.89
N ILE A 151 6.18 -2.68 13.87
CA ILE A 151 6.12 -1.74 15.00
C ILE A 151 4.77 -1.06 15.01
N CYS A 152 4.24 -0.81 16.21
CA CYS A 152 3.00 -0.10 16.43
C CYS A 152 3.15 0.83 17.61
N GLN A 153 2.65 2.05 17.44
CA GLN A 153 2.40 2.95 18.54
C GLN A 153 0.95 3.41 18.47
N TYR A 154 0.23 3.26 19.58
CA TYR A 154 -1.18 3.63 19.68
C TYR A 154 -1.44 4.54 20.88
N SER A 155 -2.20 5.60 20.66
CA SER A 155 -2.77 6.42 21.73
C SER A 155 -4.28 6.26 21.74
N PRO A 156 -4.92 5.97 22.89
CA PRO A 156 -6.37 5.98 22.99
C PRO A 156 -6.97 7.40 22.94
N GLU A 157 -6.11 8.43 22.99
CA GLU A 157 -6.47 9.84 22.90
C GLU A 157 -6.10 10.40 21.52
N SER A 158 -6.99 11.20 20.93
CA SER A 158 -6.84 11.79 19.58
C SER A 158 -6.71 13.31 19.60
N GLN A 159 -6.51 13.92 20.77
CA GLN A 159 -6.45 15.38 20.93
C GLN A 159 -5.31 16.09 20.18
N PHE A 160 -4.25 15.35 19.81
CA PHE A 160 -3.10 15.87 19.06
C PHE A 160 -3.05 15.37 17.61
N PHE A 161 -4.11 14.68 17.16
CA PHE A 161 -4.29 14.37 15.76
C PHE A 161 -4.84 15.59 15.02
N TRP A 162 -4.38 15.77 13.79
CA TRP A 162 -4.92 16.75 12.87
C TRP A 162 -4.90 16.19 11.45
N GLY A 163 -5.87 16.61 10.64
CA GLY A 163 -5.98 16.24 9.23
C GLY A 163 -6.61 17.38 8.44
N SER A 164 -6.06 17.70 7.27
CA SER A 164 -6.58 18.70 6.36
C SER A 164 -7.87 18.20 5.70
N ARG A 165 -8.94 19.00 5.73
CA ARG A 165 -10.19 18.67 5.01
C ARG A 165 -10.05 18.70 3.49
N HIS A 166 -8.99 19.33 2.98
CA HIS A 166 -8.87 19.65 1.56
C HIS A 166 -7.70 18.96 0.87
N GLU A 167 -6.79 18.34 1.61
CA GLU A 167 -5.61 17.68 1.04
C GLU A 167 -5.23 16.45 1.88
N LEU A 168 -4.53 15.49 1.27
CA LEU A 168 -3.92 14.37 1.97
C LEU A 168 -2.76 14.89 2.82
N THR A 169 -3.11 15.51 3.93
CA THR A 169 -2.16 16.10 4.87
C THR A 169 -2.67 15.80 6.26
N LEU A 170 -1.89 15.05 7.04
CA LEU A 170 -2.24 14.70 8.41
C LEU A 170 -1.00 14.54 9.27
N GLY A 171 -1.22 14.53 10.58
CA GLY A 171 -0.18 14.22 11.54
C GLY A 171 -0.73 13.96 12.93
N ASN A 172 0.13 13.41 13.76
CA ASN A 172 -0.16 13.19 15.17
C ASN A 172 1.11 13.36 16.00
N THR A 173 0.95 13.85 17.22
CA THR A 173 1.99 13.85 18.25
C THR A 173 1.61 12.84 19.33
N PHE A 174 2.41 11.79 19.49
CA PHE A 174 2.30 10.88 20.63
C PHE A 174 3.01 11.48 21.85
N VAL A 175 4.24 11.97 21.65
CA VAL A 175 5.05 12.61 22.70
C VAL A 175 5.60 13.94 22.19
N PRO A 176 5.17 15.08 22.75
CA PRO A 176 5.75 16.38 22.41
C PRO A 176 7.12 16.57 23.07
N ASN A 177 7.96 17.41 22.47
CA ASN A 177 9.18 17.88 23.13
C ASN A 177 8.84 18.81 24.31
N GLN A 178 9.75 18.91 25.28
CA GLN A 178 9.55 19.73 26.49
C GLN A 178 9.21 21.18 26.11
N ASN A 179 8.17 21.74 26.73
CA ASN A 179 7.67 23.10 26.49
C ASN A 179 7.18 23.39 25.05
N SER A 180 7.09 22.39 24.19
CA SER A 180 6.58 22.55 22.83
C SER A 180 5.08 22.25 22.76
N LYS A 181 4.33 23.10 22.05
CA LYS A 181 2.93 22.82 21.73
C LYS A 181 2.89 21.77 20.61
N PRO A 182 2.08 20.70 20.72
CA PRO A 182 1.85 19.79 19.60
C PRO A 182 1.38 20.53 18.33
N PRO A 183 1.90 20.20 17.14
CA PRO A 183 1.42 20.76 15.89
C PRO A 183 -0.05 20.43 15.65
N ASN A 184 -0.75 21.31 14.93
CA ASN A 184 -2.13 21.12 14.48
C ASN A 184 -2.29 21.29 12.96
N LYS A 185 -1.16 21.33 12.25
CA LYS A 185 -1.00 21.47 10.81
C LYS A 185 0.40 20.99 10.43
N GLU A 186 0.64 20.84 9.13
CA GLU A 186 1.96 20.56 8.58
C GLU A 186 2.96 21.64 8.99
N LEU A 187 4.16 21.22 9.34
CA LEU A 187 5.31 22.08 9.61
C LEU A 187 6.48 21.72 8.69
N PRO A 188 7.43 22.65 8.48
CA PRO A 188 8.73 22.28 7.92
C PRO A 188 9.39 21.16 8.75
N PRO A 189 10.12 20.22 8.12
CA PRO A 189 10.68 19.04 8.78
C PRO A 189 11.44 19.31 10.07
N GLN A 190 12.34 20.29 10.05
CA GLN A 190 13.14 20.65 11.21
C GLN A 190 12.27 21.18 12.37
N GLU A 191 11.29 22.03 12.08
CA GLU A 191 10.39 22.55 13.12
C GLU A 191 9.53 21.43 13.73
N PHE A 192 9.12 20.45 12.93
CA PHE A 192 8.45 19.26 13.44
C PHE A 192 9.37 18.46 14.36
N ASN A 193 10.61 18.18 13.93
CA ASN A 193 11.59 17.40 14.70
C ASN A 193 11.94 18.09 16.04
N ASP A 194 11.95 19.42 16.06
CA ASP A 194 12.20 20.19 17.29
C ASP A 194 11.02 20.11 18.27
N ARG A 195 9.78 19.89 17.79
CA ARG A 195 8.54 19.94 18.59
C ARG A 195 7.95 18.59 18.94
N VAL A 196 8.23 17.54 18.16
CA VAL A 196 7.61 16.22 18.26
C VAL A 196 8.71 15.18 18.50
N LEU A 197 8.74 14.63 19.73
CA LEU A 197 9.67 13.55 20.06
C LEU A 197 9.21 12.23 19.43
N GLU A 198 7.92 11.92 19.52
CA GLU A 198 7.30 10.73 18.92
C GLU A 198 6.00 11.13 18.21
N GLY A 199 5.84 10.73 16.96
CA GLY A 199 4.75 11.16 16.10
C GLY A 199 5.11 11.07 14.63
N PHE A 200 4.20 11.55 13.79
CA PHE A 200 4.38 11.59 12.35
C PHE A 200 3.67 12.79 11.74
N GLN A 201 4.13 13.19 10.55
CA GLN A 201 3.36 14.00 9.63
C GLN A 201 3.58 13.50 8.20
N VAL A 202 2.53 13.58 7.40
CA VAL A 202 2.56 13.10 6.01
C VAL A 202 1.75 14.01 5.11
N THR A 203 2.25 14.16 3.89
CA THR A 203 1.63 14.84 2.74
C THR A 203 1.74 13.95 1.49
N PRO A 204 1.20 14.33 0.32
CA PRO A 204 1.45 13.57 -0.91
C PRO A 204 2.93 13.55 -1.32
N LEU A 205 3.72 14.52 -0.86
CA LEU A 205 5.10 14.75 -1.30
C LEU A 205 6.14 14.48 -0.21
N TRP A 206 5.71 14.24 1.02
CA TRP A 206 6.59 14.16 2.17
C TRP A 206 6.04 13.20 3.24
N ASN A 207 6.89 12.36 3.82
CA ASN A 207 6.53 11.56 4.97
C ASN A 207 7.71 11.51 5.95
N GLN A 208 7.43 11.83 7.21
CA GLN A 208 8.43 11.76 8.27
C GLN A 208 7.80 11.35 9.60
N GLY A 209 8.63 10.80 10.47
CA GLY A 209 8.22 10.52 11.84
C GLY A 209 9.22 9.69 12.61
N PHE A 210 8.86 9.47 13.86
CA PHE A 210 9.55 8.59 14.78
C PHE A 210 8.53 7.96 15.72
N ILE A 211 8.57 6.63 15.85
CA ILE A 211 7.73 5.87 16.79
C ILE A 211 8.55 4.82 17.51
N GLN A 212 8.07 4.44 18.69
CA GLN A 212 8.64 3.38 19.51
C GLN A 212 7.59 2.30 19.79
N ASP A 213 8.04 1.05 19.91
CA ASP A 213 7.18 -0.07 20.31
C ASP A 213 6.62 0.19 21.71
N ASP A 214 5.29 0.24 21.82
CA ASP A 214 4.58 0.44 23.08
C ASP A 214 4.35 -0.87 23.85
N GLY A 215 4.86 -1.99 23.34
CA GLY A 215 4.81 -3.31 23.97
C GLY A 215 3.47 -4.01 23.86
N ARG A 216 2.49 -3.45 23.13
CA ARG A 216 1.15 -4.06 22.95
C ARG A 216 1.11 -5.16 21.90
N SER A 217 2.18 -5.30 21.11
CA SER A 217 2.26 -6.24 19.99
C SER A 217 3.03 -7.51 20.34
N ASN A 218 2.75 -8.11 21.50
CA ASN A 218 3.42 -9.32 22.01
C ASN A 218 3.16 -10.62 21.20
N TYR A 219 2.40 -10.54 20.12
CA TYR A 219 1.98 -11.66 19.27
C TYR A 219 2.69 -11.68 17.91
N VAL A 220 3.59 -10.73 17.66
CA VAL A 220 4.39 -10.61 16.44
C VAL A 220 5.80 -10.14 16.80
N GLU A 221 6.77 -10.40 15.94
CA GLU A 221 8.13 -9.87 16.10
C GLU A 221 8.14 -8.36 15.87
N THR A 222 8.64 -7.60 16.84
CA THR A 222 8.70 -6.14 16.79
C THR A 222 10.12 -5.57 16.77
N VAL A 223 10.32 -4.49 16.01
CA VAL A 223 11.48 -3.60 16.18
C VAL A 223 11.23 -2.62 17.32
N LYS A 224 12.29 -2.15 17.99
CA LYS A 224 12.16 -1.24 19.13
C LYS A 224 11.77 0.18 18.74
N THR A 225 12.33 0.67 17.64
CA THR A 225 12.12 2.03 17.15
C THR A 225 12.12 2.05 15.64
N ALA A 226 11.39 2.98 15.06
CA ALA A 226 11.49 3.31 13.64
C ALA A 226 11.54 4.84 13.48
N ARG A 227 12.44 5.32 12.64
CA ARG A 227 12.52 6.73 12.21
C ARG A 227 12.56 6.79 10.71
N TRP A 228 11.90 7.75 10.09
CA TRP A 228 11.93 7.88 8.65
C TRP A 228 11.78 9.33 8.23
N GLU A 229 12.32 9.61 7.05
CA GLU A 229 12.17 10.89 6.38
C GLU A 229 12.40 10.69 4.88
N TYR A 230 11.37 10.94 4.08
CA TYR A 230 11.49 10.84 2.63
C TYR A 230 10.53 11.79 1.90
N SER A 231 11.01 12.27 0.76
CA SER A 231 10.20 12.96 -0.24
C SER A 231 9.65 11.96 -1.25
N THR A 232 8.53 12.31 -1.88
CA THR A 232 7.92 11.51 -2.94
C THR A 232 7.61 12.39 -4.14
N LEU A 233 7.99 11.91 -5.32
CA LEU A 233 7.54 12.43 -6.61
C LEU A 233 6.42 11.54 -7.14
N PRO A 234 5.15 11.97 -7.12
CA PRO A 234 4.06 11.17 -7.63
C PRO A 234 4.13 11.05 -9.16
N VAL A 235 3.94 9.83 -9.67
CA VAL A 235 3.97 9.50 -11.09
C VAL A 235 2.55 9.24 -11.61
N TYR A 236 1.76 8.46 -10.87
CA TYR A 236 0.38 8.12 -11.22
C TYR A 236 -0.58 8.39 -10.06
N GLY A 237 -1.69 9.07 -10.38
CA GLY A 237 -2.85 9.21 -9.50
C GLY A 237 -3.82 8.04 -9.72
N TRP A 238 -5.08 8.36 -10.04
CA TRP A 238 -6.08 7.38 -10.45
C TRP A 238 -6.77 7.85 -11.74
N GLY A 239 -6.07 7.72 -12.87
CA GLY A 239 -6.42 8.35 -14.13
C GLY A 239 -5.23 8.46 -15.08
N ASP A 240 -5.49 8.82 -16.35
CA ASP A 240 -4.42 9.14 -17.29
C ASP A 240 -3.58 10.33 -16.78
N VAL A 241 -2.27 10.30 -17.04
CA VAL A 241 -1.39 11.44 -16.76
C VAL A 241 -1.82 12.63 -17.63
N GLY A 242 -1.87 13.82 -17.03
CA GLY A 242 -2.34 15.04 -17.69
C GLY A 242 -3.86 15.13 -17.87
N SER A 243 -4.62 14.17 -17.33
CA SER A 243 -6.09 14.18 -17.35
C SER A 243 -6.68 14.30 -15.95
N THR A 244 -7.99 14.53 -15.87
CA THR A 244 -8.73 14.55 -14.60
C THR A 244 -8.63 13.21 -13.88
N GLN A 245 -8.19 13.23 -12.63
CA GLN A 245 -8.12 12.06 -11.77
C GLN A 245 -9.50 11.68 -11.23
N LYS A 246 -9.73 10.38 -11.03
CA LYS A 246 -11.04 9.78 -10.73
C LYS A 246 -11.14 9.31 -9.29
N SER A 247 -12.37 9.16 -8.80
CA SER A 247 -12.66 8.42 -7.57
C SER A 247 -12.53 6.92 -7.82
N THR A 248 -11.83 6.18 -6.95
CA THR A 248 -11.49 4.77 -7.17
C THR A 248 -12.70 3.85 -7.32
N ALA A 249 -13.74 4.05 -6.50
CA ALA A 249 -14.99 3.30 -6.60
C ALA A 249 -16.09 4.07 -7.39
N GLY A 250 -15.68 5.05 -8.21
CA GLY A 250 -16.60 5.88 -8.99
C GLY A 250 -17.50 6.76 -8.13
N TRP A 251 -18.59 7.26 -8.71
CA TRP A 251 -19.56 8.13 -8.01
C TRP A 251 -20.31 7.39 -6.88
N LEU A 252 -20.38 6.05 -6.93
CA LEU A 252 -21.00 5.25 -5.88
C LEU A 252 -20.23 5.34 -4.55
N ALA A 253 -18.93 5.65 -4.59
CA ALA A 253 -18.11 5.95 -3.41
C ALA A 253 -18.52 7.24 -2.68
N ALA A 254 -19.53 7.97 -3.15
CA ALA A 254 -20.04 9.16 -2.47
C ALA A 254 -21.18 8.85 -1.48
N PHE A 255 -21.77 7.65 -1.51
CA PHE A 255 -22.90 7.32 -0.64
C PHE A 255 -22.46 6.61 0.64
N PRO A 256 -22.86 7.10 1.84
CA PRO A 256 -22.50 6.54 3.15
C PRO A 256 -22.85 5.07 3.40
N VAL A 257 -23.56 4.42 2.49
CA VAL A 257 -23.90 3.00 2.62
C VAL A 257 -22.83 2.08 2.02
N PHE A 258 -21.89 2.62 1.23
CA PHE A 258 -20.76 1.87 0.68
C PHE A 258 -19.51 2.06 1.54
N GLU A 259 -19.64 1.80 2.84
CA GLU A 259 -18.53 1.87 3.79
C GLU A 259 -17.75 0.54 3.88
N PRO A 260 -16.42 0.60 4.06
CA PRO A 260 -15.61 1.80 4.04
C PRO A 260 -15.48 2.30 2.59
N HIS A 261 -15.47 3.61 2.43
CA HIS A 261 -15.03 4.22 1.20
C HIS A 261 -13.53 4.02 1.07
N TRP A 262 -13.04 3.99 -0.17
CA TRP A 262 -11.66 3.69 -0.49
C TRP A 262 -11.20 4.57 -1.65
N GLN A 263 -9.99 5.11 -1.54
CA GLN A 263 -9.37 5.96 -2.55
C GLN A 263 -7.89 5.64 -2.68
N ILE A 264 -7.45 5.36 -3.91
CA ILE A 264 -6.04 5.41 -4.27
C ILE A 264 -5.61 6.86 -4.37
N CYS A 265 -4.68 7.27 -3.53
CA CYS A 265 -4.15 8.63 -3.53
C CYS A 265 -2.95 8.77 -4.48
N MET A 266 -2.20 7.69 -4.68
CA MET A 266 -1.09 7.60 -5.62
C MET A 266 -0.87 6.14 -6.01
N ALA A 267 -1.12 5.80 -7.29
CA ALA A 267 -0.91 4.44 -7.80
C ALA A 267 0.57 4.12 -8.03
N ALA A 268 1.40 5.14 -8.33
CA ALA A 268 2.85 5.04 -8.38
C ALA A 268 3.49 6.39 -8.02
N GLY A 269 4.62 6.33 -7.33
CA GLY A 269 5.52 7.44 -7.08
C GLY A 269 6.95 6.97 -6.96
N LEU A 270 7.87 7.92 -6.89
CA LEU A 270 9.30 7.70 -6.68
C LEU A 270 9.70 8.42 -5.40
N SER A 271 10.09 7.64 -4.39
CA SER A 271 10.47 8.17 -3.09
C SER A 271 11.98 8.17 -2.91
N THR A 272 12.50 9.24 -2.33
CA THR A 272 13.92 9.41 -2.03
C THR A 272 14.06 9.86 -0.59
N GLY A 273 14.94 9.22 0.18
CA GLY A 273 15.12 9.50 1.59
C GLY A 273 15.71 8.32 2.34
N TRP A 274 15.28 8.15 3.58
CA TRP A 274 15.82 7.13 4.46
C TRP A 274 14.81 6.63 5.49
N ILE A 275 15.03 5.39 5.94
CA ILE A 275 14.31 4.74 7.03
C ILE A 275 15.35 4.11 7.97
N GLU A 276 15.35 4.49 9.24
CA GLU A 276 16.05 3.80 10.32
C GLU A 276 15.14 2.71 10.87
N TRP A 277 15.56 1.45 10.69
CA TRP A 277 14.82 0.24 11.01
C TRP A 277 15.75 -0.78 11.66
N ASP A 278 15.37 -1.27 12.85
CA ASP A 278 16.14 -2.28 13.59
C ASP A 278 17.63 -1.95 13.80
N GLY A 279 17.92 -0.66 14.06
CA GLY A 279 19.29 -0.17 14.23
C GLY A 279 20.09 0.02 12.93
N GLU A 280 19.50 -0.27 11.77
CA GLU A 280 20.09 0.00 10.45
C GLU A 280 19.44 1.23 9.80
N ARG A 281 20.24 2.09 9.17
CA ARG A 281 19.74 3.17 8.31
C ARG A 281 19.76 2.74 6.85
N ILE A 282 18.58 2.68 6.25
CA ILE A 282 18.36 2.32 4.86
C ILE A 282 18.12 3.59 4.06
N GLU A 283 19.08 3.97 3.22
CA GLU A 283 18.97 5.09 2.27
C GLU A 283 18.49 4.55 0.92
N PHE A 284 17.60 5.29 0.25
CA PHE A 284 17.06 4.92 -1.05
C PHE A 284 16.80 6.16 -1.91
N GLU A 285 16.90 5.98 -3.21
CA GLU A 285 16.68 7.02 -4.21
C GLU A 285 15.73 6.48 -5.29
N ASN A 286 14.71 7.27 -5.62
CA ASN A 286 13.69 6.92 -6.62
C ASN A 286 13.08 5.52 -6.39
N ALA A 287 12.87 5.17 -5.13
CA ALA A 287 12.24 3.92 -4.72
C ALA A 287 10.75 3.92 -5.08
N PRO A 288 10.21 2.88 -5.76
CA PRO A 288 8.80 2.82 -6.10
C PRO A 288 7.90 2.93 -4.88
N SER A 289 6.87 3.77 -4.97
CA SER A 289 5.97 4.07 -3.86
C SER A 289 4.50 4.13 -4.25
N TYR A 290 3.64 4.02 -3.24
CA TYR A 290 2.19 3.96 -3.39
C TYR A 290 1.49 4.56 -2.17
N SER A 291 0.28 5.09 -2.34
CA SER A 291 -0.57 5.46 -1.23
C SER A 291 -2.07 5.33 -1.49
N GLU A 292 -2.81 5.01 -0.43
CA GLU A 292 -4.27 4.90 -0.42
C GLU A 292 -4.84 5.27 0.95
N LYS A 293 -6.17 5.36 1.01
CA LYS A 293 -6.89 5.61 2.26
C LYS A 293 -8.28 4.98 2.26
N ASN A 294 -8.78 4.73 3.45
CA ASN A 294 -10.11 4.18 3.71
C ASN A 294 -10.83 5.01 4.79
N TRP A 295 -12.13 5.22 4.66
CA TRP A 295 -12.92 5.88 5.71
C TRP A 295 -14.37 5.39 5.78
N GLY A 296 -14.93 5.34 6.98
CA GLY A 296 -16.31 4.90 7.19
C GLY A 296 -16.53 4.31 8.58
N GLY A 297 -17.64 3.60 8.79
CA GLY A 297 -18.00 2.98 10.06
C GLY A 297 -17.37 1.61 10.32
N GLY A 298 -16.76 0.98 9.31
CA GLY A 298 -16.06 -0.29 9.43
C GLY A 298 -15.67 -0.88 8.06
N PHE A 299 -14.84 -1.93 8.08
CA PHE A 299 -14.44 -2.70 6.89
C PHE A 299 -15.53 -3.68 6.43
N PRO A 300 -15.55 -4.11 5.15
CA PRO A 300 -16.54 -5.08 4.68
C PRO A 300 -16.26 -6.47 5.27
N ARG A 301 -17.26 -7.36 5.23
CA ARG A 301 -17.18 -8.71 5.84
C ARG A 301 -16.01 -9.54 5.30
N LYS A 302 -15.71 -9.39 4.01
CA LYS A 302 -14.56 -10.01 3.33
C LYS A 302 -14.05 -9.05 2.28
N TRP A 303 -12.74 -8.94 2.18
CA TRP A 303 -12.05 -8.17 1.15
C TRP A 303 -10.69 -8.80 0.86
N PHE A 304 -10.16 -8.47 -0.31
CA PHE A 304 -8.80 -8.73 -0.72
C PHE A 304 -8.27 -7.49 -1.42
N TRP A 305 -6.95 -7.32 -1.38
CA TRP A 305 -6.26 -6.18 -1.96
C TRP A 305 -4.88 -6.62 -2.42
N VAL A 306 -4.50 -6.15 -3.61
CA VAL A 306 -3.23 -6.44 -4.29
C VAL A 306 -2.70 -5.13 -4.85
N GLN A 307 -1.41 -4.88 -4.60
CA GLN A 307 -0.74 -3.71 -5.11
C GLN A 307 0.71 -4.06 -5.49
N CYS A 308 1.13 -3.63 -6.67
CA CYS A 308 2.50 -3.85 -7.15
C CYS A 308 3.00 -2.70 -8.03
N ASN A 309 4.25 -2.28 -7.80
CA ASN A 309 4.98 -1.34 -8.67
C ASN A 309 6.31 -1.91 -9.19
N VAL A 310 6.64 -3.16 -8.85
CA VAL A 310 7.95 -3.75 -9.16
C VAL A 310 7.71 -5.04 -9.93
N PHE A 311 8.08 -5.03 -11.21
CA PHE A 311 7.85 -6.15 -12.12
C PHE A 311 9.17 -6.68 -12.67
N GLU A 312 9.34 -8.00 -12.64
CA GLU A 312 10.49 -8.65 -13.27
C GLU A 312 10.47 -8.39 -14.78
N GLY A 313 11.53 -7.79 -15.32
CA GLY A 313 11.63 -7.45 -16.73
C GLY A 313 10.80 -6.24 -17.18
N GLY A 314 10.10 -5.56 -16.26
CA GLY A 314 9.42 -4.31 -16.55
C GLY A 314 10.39 -3.16 -16.74
N SER A 315 10.19 -2.35 -17.78
CA SER A 315 10.90 -1.08 -17.98
C SER A 315 9.94 0.09 -17.76
N GLY A 316 10.37 1.09 -16.99
CA GLY A 316 9.56 2.25 -16.66
C GLY A 316 8.63 2.06 -15.46
N GLU A 317 7.80 3.06 -15.20
CA GLU A 317 6.88 3.08 -14.07
C GLU A 317 5.60 2.31 -14.44
N ILE A 318 5.34 1.22 -13.74
CA ILE A 318 4.14 0.41 -13.91
C ILE A 318 3.46 0.31 -12.55
N ALA A 319 2.13 0.43 -12.51
CA ALA A 319 1.35 0.19 -11.30
C ALA A 319 0.23 -0.80 -11.57
N LEU A 320 0.13 -1.82 -10.71
CA LEU A 320 -1.06 -2.65 -10.59
C LEU A 320 -1.70 -2.38 -9.23
N THR A 321 -3.00 -2.09 -9.26
CA THR A 321 -3.86 -2.10 -8.08
C THR A 321 -5.05 -2.98 -8.39
N ALA A 322 -5.34 -3.95 -7.53
CA ALA A 322 -6.55 -4.75 -7.63
C ALA A 322 -7.15 -4.94 -6.24
N ALA A 323 -8.46 -4.88 -6.14
CA ALA A 323 -9.15 -5.15 -4.90
C ALA A 323 -10.54 -5.69 -5.19
N GLY A 324 -11.10 -6.37 -4.22
CA GLY A 324 -12.48 -6.79 -4.28
C GLY A 324 -12.96 -7.32 -2.95
N GLY A 325 -14.25 -7.64 -2.89
CA GLY A 325 -14.86 -8.08 -1.66
C GLY A 325 -16.34 -8.36 -1.80
N LEU A 326 -16.88 -8.80 -0.67
CA LEU A 326 -18.31 -9.00 -0.49
C LEU A 326 -18.87 -7.79 0.25
N ARG A 327 -19.45 -6.84 -0.49
CA ARG A 327 -20.03 -5.63 0.09
C ARG A 327 -21.53 -5.80 0.29
N GLN A 328 -22.05 -5.18 1.34
CA GLN A 328 -23.49 -5.13 1.60
C GLN A 328 -24.13 -4.06 0.71
N ILE A 329 -25.25 -4.40 0.07
CA ILE A 329 -26.04 -3.44 -0.69
C ILE A 329 -27.09 -2.83 0.25
N PRO A 330 -27.23 -1.49 0.28
CA PRO A 330 -28.37 -0.85 0.97
C PRO A 330 -29.71 -1.43 0.52
N GLY A 331 -30.53 -1.90 1.46
CA GLY A 331 -31.87 -2.41 1.15
C GLY A 331 -32.64 -2.86 2.39
N ILE A 332 -33.92 -3.21 2.19
CA ILE A 332 -34.81 -3.77 3.25
C ILE A 332 -34.33 -5.17 3.66
N THR A 333 -33.62 -5.87 2.76
CA THR A 333 -33.05 -7.20 2.98
C THR A 333 -31.52 -7.14 3.02
N GLU A 334 -30.91 -8.01 3.82
CA GLU A 334 -29.45 -8.21 3.83
C GLU A 334 -28.99 -8.84 2.50
N THR A 335 -28.69 -7.99 1.52
CA THR A 335 -28.20 -8.41 0.21
C THR A 335 -26.71 -8.10 0.10
N PHE A 336 -25.93 -9.02 -0.46
CA PHE A 336 -24.50 -8.85 -0.66
C PHE A 336 -24.16 -8.99 -2.14
N GLU A 337 -23.20 -8.20 -2.62
CA GLU A 337 -22.63 -8.34 -3.95
C GLU A 337 -21.12 -8.50 -3.92
N ASN A 338 -20.64 -9.30 -4.86
CA ASN A 338 -19.23 -9.42 -5.18
C ASN A 338 -18.85 -8.25 -6.08
N ALA A 339 -17.92 -7.42 -5.63
CA ALA A 339 -17.36 -6.34 -6.42
C ALA A 339 -15.85 -6.47 -6.44
N ALA A 340 -15.24 -6.26 -7.61
CA ALA A 340 -13.80 -6.17 -7.75
C ALA A 340 -13.42 -5.15 -8.81
N LEU A 341 -12.19 -4.67 -8.73
CA LEU A 341 -11.57 -3.82 -9.73
C LEU A 341 -10.12 -4.22 -9.97
N ILE A 342 -9.66 -3.90 -11.17
CA ILE A 342 -8.25 -3.91 -11.55
C ILE A 342 -7.94 -2.57 -12.22
N GLY A 343 -6.90 -1.90 -11.75
CA GLY A 343 -6.34 -0.70 -12.34
C GLY A 343 -4.89 -0.94 -12.70
N ILE A 344 -4.54 -0.72 -13.97
CA ILE A 344 -3.14 -0.74 -14.43
C ILE A 344 -2.76 0.65 -14.92
N HIS A 345 -1.59 1.12 -14.52
CA HIS A 345 -0.96 2.29 -15.12
C HIS A 345 0.33 1.87 -15.82
N CYS A 346 0.50 2.32 -17.06
CA CYS A 346 1.69 2.11 -17.88
C CYS A 346 1.77 3.23 -18.93
N ASP A 347 2.96 3.78 -19.19
CA ASP A 347 3.19 4.82 -20.20
C ASP A 347 2.24 6.02 -20.12
N GLY A 348 1.88 6.42 -18.90
CA GLY A 348 0.97 7.55 -18.66
C GLY A 348 -0.51 7.25 -18.91
N LYS A 349 -0.86 6.00 -19.21
CA LYS A 349 -2.23 5.53 -19.46
C LYS A 349 -2.79 4.74 -18.30
N PHE A 350 -4.06 4.94 -18.01
CA PHE A 350 -4.81 4.22 -17.01
C PHE A 350 -5.82 3.26 -17.63
N TYR A 351 -5.59 1.96 -17.41
CA TYR A 351 -6.43 0.86 -17.83
C TYR A 351 -7.29 0.42 -16.65
N GLU A 352 -8.56 0.79 -16.70
CA GLU A 352 -9.53 0.53 -15.63
C GLU A 352 -10.49 -0.60 -16.00
N PHE A 353 -10.60 -1.58 -15.12
CA PHE A 353 -11.52 -2.71 -15.22
C PHE A 353 -12.36 -2.76 -13.96
N VAL A 354 -13.65 -2.45 -14.10
CA VAL A 354 -14.61 -2.28 -13.01
C VAL A 354 -15.97 -2.81 -13.46
N PRO A 355 -16.89 -3.16 -12.53
CA PRO A 355 -18.14 -3.86 -12.88
C PRO A 355 -19.07 -3.08 -13.83
N TRP A 356 -18.92 -1.75 -13.92
CA TRP A 356 -19.74 -0.91 -14.81
C TRP A 356 -19.12 -0.67 -16.19
N ASN A 357 -17.86 -1.08 -16.43
CA ASN A 357 -17.20 -0.90 -17.73
C ASN A 357 -16.61 -2.20 -18.30
N GLY A 358 -16.66 -3.31 -17.58
CA GLY A 358 -16.09 -4.59 -17.96
C GLY A 358 -16.45 -5.70 -16.98
N ILE A 359 -15.79 -6.84 -17.14
CA ILE A 359 -15.91 -8.04 -16.33
C ILE A 359 -14.59 -8.24 -15.59
N VAL A 360 -14.68 -8.49 -14.28
CA VAL A 360 -13.54 -8.88 -13.44
C VAL A 360 -13.90 -10.22 -12.81
N ASN A 361 -13.10 -11.25 -13.08
CA ASN A 361 -13.20 -12.55 -12.42
C ASN A 361 -12.01 -12.73 -11.48
N TRP A 362 -12.23 -13.39 -10.35
CA TRP A 362 -11.15 -13.71 -9.42
C TRP A 362 -11.40 -15.04 -8.71
N GLU A 363 -10.29 -15.67 -8.34
CA GLU A 363 -10.23 -16.81 -7.45
C GLU A 363 -9.17 -16.51 -6.40
N VAL A 364 -9.61 -16.40 -5.15
CA VAL A 364 -8.74 -16.10 -4.02
C VAL A 364 -8.94 -17.19 -2.98
N THR A 365 -7.89 -17.98 -2.80
CA THR A 365 -7.82 -19.02 -1.78
C THR A 365 -7.19 -18.46 -0.51
N THR A 366 -7.54 -19.03 0.62
CA THR A 366 -6.83 -18.77 1.87
C THR A 366 -5.39 -19.32 1.72
N TRP A 367 -4.39 -18.43 1.71
CA TRP A 367 -2.96 -18.75 1.88
C TRP A 367 -2.14 -19.27 0.68
N GLY A 368 -2.45 -19.00 -0.59
CA GLY A 368 -1.48 -19.40 -1.62
C GLY A 368 -1.79 -19.18 -3.10
N TYR A 369 -3.07 -19.03 -3.45
CA TYR A 369 -3.47 -18.87 -4.84
C TYR A 369 -4.45 -17.73 -5.01
N TRP A 370 -4.03 -16.77 -5.83
CA TRP A 370 -4.73 -15.55 -6.17
C TRP A 370 -4.66 -15.43 -7.67
N PHE A 371 -5.80 -15.49 -8.33
CA PHE A 371 -5.89 -15.38 -9.78
C PHE A 371 -6.99 -14.39 -10.10
N MET A 372 -6.71 -13.47 -11.01
CA MET A 372 -7.68 -12.48 -11.46
C MET A 372 -7.59 -12.30 -12.95
N THR A 373 -8.71 -12.06 -13.62
CA THR A 373 -8.76 -11.73 -15.04
C THR A 373 -9.73 -10.59 -15.25
N ALA A 374 -9.45 -9.73 -16.23
CA ALA A 374 -10.27 -8.57 -16.53
C ALA A 374 -10.46 -8.43 -18.05
N ASP A 375 -11.65 -8.04 -18.48
CA ASP A 375 -11.94 -7.69 -19.86
C ASP A 375 -12.98 -6.55 -19.90
N ASN A 376 -12.76 -5.55 -20.75
CA ASN A 376 -13.71 -4.45 -20.97
C ASN A 376 -14.04 -4.24 -22.46
N GLY A 377 -13.65 -5.18 -23.33
CA GLY A 377 -13.91 -5.12 -24.78
C GLY A 377 -13.17 -4.01 -25.54
N LYS A 378 -12.46 -3.11 -24.85
CA LYS A 378 -11.79 -1.95 -25.48
C LYS A 378 -10.37 -2.26 -25.96
N TYR A 379 -9.73 -3.27 -25.36
CA TYR A 379 -8.33 -3.60 -25.61
C TYR A 379 -8.14 -4.88 -26.45
N VAL A 380 -9.20 -5.30 -27.18
CA VAL A 380 -9.36 -6.61 -27.87
C VAL A 380 -8.37 -6.90 -29.01
N LYS A 381 -7.47 -5.98 -29.39
CA LYS A 381 -6.37 -6.33 -30.33
C LYS A 381 -5.16 -6.99 -29.66
N GLN A 382 -5.11 -7.03 -28.33
CA GLN A 382 -4.13 -7.76 -27.54
C GLN A 382 -4.89 -8.36 -26.36
N GLN A 383 -5.08 -9.69 -26.33
CA GLN A 383 -5.66 -10.37 -25.17
C GLN A 383 -4.73 -10.17 -23.97
N GLN A 384 -4.95 -9.13 -23.18
CA GLN A 384 -4.26 -8.91 -21.92
C GLN A 384 -4.83 -9.86 -20.87
N MET A 385 -4.39 -11.12 -20.94
CA MET A 385 -4.55 -12.05 -19.82
C MET A 385 -3.56 -11.64 -18.73
N ILE A 386 -4.03 -10.90 -17.73
CA ILE A 386 -3.24 -10.62 -16.53
C ILE A 386 -3.25 -11.90 -15.70
N GLN A 387 -2.24 -12.75 -15.88
CA GLN A 387 -2.03 -13.87 -14.96
C GLN A 387 -1.22 -13.38 -13.76
N VAL A 388 -1.89 -13.21 -12.61
CA VAL A 388 -1.20 -13.22 -11.31
C VAL A 388 -0.97 -14.69 -10.99
N LEU A 389 0.20 -15.21 -11.34
CA LEU A 389 0.54 -16.62 -11.14
C LEU A 389 1.49 -16.74 -9.95
N HIS A 390 1.00 -17.34 -8.87
CA HIS A 390 1.66 -17.59 -7.59
C HIS A 390 1.80 -16.38 -6.64
N CYS A 391 1.10 -16.48 -5.51
CA CYS A 391 1.26 -15.63 -4.33
C CYS A 391 1.41 -16.52 -3.10
N VAL A 392 2.63 -16.79 -2.64
CA VAL A 392 2.83 -17.52 -1.38
C VAL A 392 2.64 -16.53 -0.23
N LEU A 393 1.41 -16.46 0.29
CA LEU A 393 1.13 -15.81 1.57
C LEU A 393 1.50 -16.78 2.70
N GLN A 394 2.70 -16.65 3.25
CA GLN A 394 2.99 -17.18 4.59
C GLN A 394 2.57 -16.14 5.63
N GLN A 395 1.28 -16.06 5.96
CA GLN A 395 0.88 -15.22 7.08
C GLN A 395 1.16 -15.93 8.40
N GLN A 396 2.14 -15.43 9.14
CA GLN A 396 1.90 -15.18 10.56
C GLN A 396 1.57 -13.69 10.69
N LYS A 397 0.28 -13.39 10.85
CA LYS A 397 -0.28 -12.13 11.38
C LYS A 397 0.54 -10.85 11.08
N LEU A 398 0.49 -10.35 9.84
CA LEU A 398 0.51 -8.93 9.45
C LEU A 398 0.72 -8.83 7.92
N ALA A 399 0.38 -7.70 7.32
CA ALA A 399 0.15 -7.51 5.89
C ALA A 399 1.44 -7.50 5.02
N LEU A 400 1.98 -8.69 4.73
CA LEU A 400 3.23 -8.90 3.98
C LEU A 400 3.22 -8.33 2.54
N PRO A 401 4.37 -7.86 2.01
CA PRO A 401 4.49 -7.42 0.62
C PRO A 401 4.40 -8.60 -0.37
N LEU A 402 3.58 -8.43 -1.41
CA LEU A 402 3.41 -9.41 -2.48
C LEU A 402 4.54 -9.32 -3.51
N LEU A 403 5.09 -10.48 -3.88
CA LEU A 403 5.83 -10.66 -5.13
C LEU A 403 4.81 -11.04 -6.22
N VAL A 404 4.36 -10.07 -7.03
CA VAL A 404 3.42 -10.34 -8.14
C VAL A 404 4.22 -10.62 -9.41
N LYS A 405 4.24 -11.87 -9.87
CA LYS A 405 4.59 -12.17 -11.26
C LYS A 405 3.38 -11.87 -12.13
N ILE A 406 3.42 -10.75 -12.85
CA ILE A 406 2.53 -10.52 -13.99
C ILE A 406 3.22 -11.10 -15.21
N HIS A 407 2.59 -12.07 -15.86
CA HIS A 407 2.89 -12.34 -17.26
C HIS A 407 1.94 -11.51 -18.10
N VAL A 408 2.44 -10.45 -18.71
CA VAL A 408 1.77 -9.85 -19.87
C VAL A 408 2.14 -10.75 -21.03
N LEU A 409 1.30 -11.75 -21.29
CA LEU A 409 1.47 -12.57 -22.49
C LEU A 409 1.05 -11.71 -23.69
N GLU A 410 2.03 -11.20 -24.43
CA GLU A 410 1.82 -10.87 -25.83
C GLU A 410 1.59 -12.20 -26.56
N VAL A 411 0.40 -12.38 -27.14
CA VAL A 411 0.09 -13.49 -28.06
C VAL A 411 0.03 -12.96 -29.47
#